data_AF-A0A662VZH8-F1
#
_entry.id   AF-A0A662VZH8-F1
#
_cell.length_a   1.000
_cell.length_b   1.000
_cell.length_c   1.000
_cell.angle_alpha   90.00
_cell.angle_beta   90.00
_cell.angle_gamma   90.00
#
_symmetry.space_group_name_H-M   'P 1'
#
loop_
_entity.id
_entity.type
_entity.pdbx_description
1 polymer ?
#
loop_
_entity_poly.entity_id
_entity_poly.type
_entity_poly.pdbx_seq_one_letter_code
_entity_poly.pdbx_strand_id
1 'polypeptide(L)' 'GEIGKLKDFKVVRSSSPNLVTVESRGTDITTIIDYIFVVGKKGSERPVIDLGV' A
#
# COMPACT_ATOMS: atom_id res chain seq x y z
N GLY A 1 1.56 -11.93 0.05
CA GLY A 1 1.61 -10.53 -0.38
C GLY A 1 2.22 -9.71 0.75
N GLU A 2 2.90 -8.62 0.44
CA GLU A 2 3.48 -7.74 1.47
C GLU A 2 2.38 -6.89 2.12
N ILE A 3 2.39 -6.83 3.46
CA ILE A 3 1.44 -6.03 4.25
C ILE A 3 2.23 -4.89 4.89
N GLY A 4 1.79 -3.67 4.63
CA GLY A 4 2.45 -2.49 5.18
C GLY A 4 1.53 -1.28 5.23
N LYS A 5 2.10 -0.13 5.59
CA LYS A 5 1.38 1.15 5.68
C LYS A 5 1.73 2.02 4.48
N LEU A 6 0.72 2.70 3.94
CA LEU A 6 0.92 3.70 2.90
C LEU A 6 1.82 4.83 3.42
N LYS A 7 2.95 5.06 2.76
CA LYS A 7 3.95 6.07 3.11
C LYS A 7 3.91 7.26 2.17
N ASP A 8 3.90 7.01 0.86
CA ASP A 8 3.91 8.06 -0.16
C ASP A 8 2.99 7.72 -1.35
N PHE A 9 2.48 8.76 -1.99
CA PHE A 9 1.59 8.68 -3.15
C PHE A 9 2.04 9.66 -4.22
N LYS A 10 2.52 9.15 -5.36
CA LYS A 10 2.98 9.95 -6.47
C LYS A 10 1.97 9.90 -7.61
N VAL A 11 1.32 11.04 -7.84
CA VAL A 11 0.44 11.25 -9.00
C VAL A 11 1.31 11.36 -10.25
N VAL A 12 1.12 10.44 -11.20
CA VAL A 12 1.78 10.51 -12.50
C VAL A 12 0.83 11.18 -13.49
N ARG A 13 1.32 12.21 -14.18
CA ARG A 13 0.55 12.88 -15.25
C ARG A 13 0.72 12.06 -16.53
N SER A 14 -0.38 11.73 -17.22
CA SER A 14 -0.49 10.88 -18.43
C SER A 14 -1.13 9.51 -18.16
N SER A 15 -1.05 8.58 -19.10
CA SER A 15 -1.72 7.26 -19.09
C SER A 15 -1.09 6.22 -18.16
N SER A 16 0.05 6.52 -17.54
CA SER A 16 0.71 5.61 -16.61
C SER A 16 0.01 5.59 -15.24
N PRO A 17 -0.11 4.43 -14.58
CA PRO A 17 -0.69 4.34 -13.24
C PRO A 17 0.06 5.18 -12.21
N ASN A 18 -0.66 5.64 -11.19
CA ASN A 18 -0.06 6.31 -10.05
C ASN A 18 0.83 5.35 -9.26
N LEU A 19 1.92 5.88 -8.71
CA LEU A 19 2.85 5.10 -7.90
C LEU A 19 2.53 5.29 -6.42
N VAL A 20 2.64 4.21 -5.67
CA VAL A 20 2.34 4.12 -4.25
C VAL A 20 3.50 3.45 -3.56
N THR A 21 4.00 4.08 -2.50
CA THR A 21 5.06 3.51 -1.65
C THR A 21 4.46 3.01 -0.35
N VAL A 22 4.76 1.76 -0.02
CA VAL A 22 4.29 1.06 1.17
C VAL A 22 5.49 0.73 2.06
N GLU A 23 5.42 1.13 3.33
CA GLU A 23 6.39 0.78 4.36
C GLU A 23 6.03 -0.58 4.96
N SER A 24 6.87 -1.59 4.71
CA SER A 24 6.79 -2.92 5.32
C SER A 24 7.94 -3.13 6.32
N ARG A 25 7.89 -4.19 7.14
CA ARG A 25 8.79 -4.46 8.29
C ARG A 25 10.28 -4.65 7.96
N GLY A 26 10.72 -4.39 6.74
CA GLY A 26 12.13 -4.52 6.34
C GLY A 26 12.56 -3.67 5.16
N THR A 27 11.64 -3.18 4.31
CA THR A 27 11.97 -2.35 3.15
C THR A 27 10.74 -1.57 2.70
N ASP A 28 10.96 -0.36 2.17
CA ASP A 28 9.95 0.40 1.45
C ASP A 28 9.75 -0.17 0.05
N ILE A 29 8.50 -0.49 -0.30
CA ILE A 29 8.16 -1.06 -1.61
C ILE A 29 7.36 -0.01 -2.39
N THR A 30 7.81 0.35 -3.58
CA THR A 30 7.03 1.17 -4.52
C THR A 30 6.37 0.29 -5.56
N THR A 31 5.06 0.43 -5.72
CA THR A 31 4.24 -0.30 -6.70
C THR A 31 3.23 0.64 -7.35
N ILE A 32 2.46 0.13 -8.31
CA ILE A 32 1.34 0.87 -8.90
C ILE A 32 0.09 0.77 -8.04
N ILE A 33 -0.75 1.80 -8.08
CA ILE A 33 -2.01 1.86 -7.32
C ILE A 33 -2.92 0.65 -7.58
N ASP A 34 -2.90 0.10 -8.80
CA ASP A 34 -3.74 -1.03 -9.20
C ASP A 34 -3.42 -2.33 -8.44
N TYR A 35 -2.22 -2.43 -7.86
CA TYR A 35 -1.78 -3.58 -7.06
C TYR A 35 -1.96 -3.35 -5.55
N ILE A 36 -2.58 -2.24 -5.15
CA ILE A 36 -2.84 -1.92 -3.74
C ILE A 36 -4.25 -2.35 -3.36
N PHE A 37 -4.33 -3.19 -2.32
CA PHE A 37 -5.60 -3.54 -1.69
C PHE A 37 -5.66 -2.98 -0.27
N VAL A 38 -6.61 -2.09 -0.02
CA VAL A 38 -6.73 -1.40 1.27
C VAL A 38 -7.53 -2.26 2.25
N VAL A 39 -6.84 -2.75 3.28
CA VAL A 39 -7.39 -3.66 4.29
C VAL A 39 -7.61 -3.02 5.65
N GLY A 40 -7.42 -1.70 5.79
CA GLY A 40 -7.53 -1.02 7.08
C GLY A 40 -7.44 0.50 6.95
N LYS A 41 -7.78 1.21 8.03
CA LYS A 41 -7.71 2.68 8.09
C LYS A 41 -6.40 3.14 8.72
N LYS A 42 -6.03 4.40 8.47
CA LYS A 42 -4.90 5.04 9.15
C LYS A 42 -5.13 5.00 10.66
N GLY A 43 -4.12 4.53 11.40
CA GLY A 43 -4.20 4.37 12.87
C GLY A 43 -4.79 3.03 13.33
N SER A 44 -5.33 2.21 12.44
CA SER A 44 -5.67 0.82 12.77
C SER A 44 -4.39 0.00 12.92
N GLU A 45 -4.27 -0.72 14.04
CA GLU A 45 -3.14 -1.62 14.29
C GLU A 45 -3.28 -2.95 13.55
N ARG A 46 -4.50 -3.28 13.11
CA ARG A 46 -4.83 -4.55 12.45
C ARG A 46 -5.71 -4.31 11.22
N PRO A 47 -5.60 -5.16 10.18
CA PRO A 47 -6.55 -5.21 9.09
C PRO A 47 -7.98 -5.45 9.59
N VAL A 48 -8.98 -4.95 8.88
CA VAL A 48 -10.40 -5.15 9.18
C VAL A 48 -10.92 -6.52 8.71
N ILE A 49 -10.11 -7.25 7.96
CA ILE A 49 -10.38 -8.61 7.49
C ILE A 49 -9.26 -9.54 7.96
N ASP A 50 -9.59 -10.80 8.20
CA ASP A 50 -8.57 -11.82 8.40
C ASP A 50 -7.84 -12.09 7.08
N LEU A 51 -6.52 -11.97 7.09
CA LEU A 51 -5.68 -12.18 5.92
C LEU A 51 -5.09 -13.59 5.89
N GLY A 52 -5.29 -14.39 6.93
CA GLY A 52 -4.85 -15.79 6.99
C GLY A 52 -3.35 -16.01 6.82
N VAL A 53 -2.54 -14.96 7.03
CA VAL A 53 -1.07 -14.94 6.88
C VAL A 53 -0.36 -14.79 8.21
#